data_AF-A0A512PAC5-F1
#
_entry.id   AF-A0A512PAC5-F1
#
_cell.length_a   1.000
_cell.length_b   1.000
_cell.length_c   1.000
_cell.angle_alpha   90.00
_cell.angle_beta   90.00
_cell.angle_gamma   90.00
#
_symmetry.space_group_name_H-M   'P 1'
#
loop_
_entity.id
_entity.type
_entity.pdbx_description
1 polymer ?
#
loop_
_entity_poly.entity_id
_entity_poly.type
_entity_poly.pdbx_seq_one_letter_code
_entity_poly.pdbx_strand_id
1 'polypeptide(L)'
;MGRTGTAIEPAPVPVAAPAALPATSPPRARHGRPCHDALMSTAHLAEQIAHVEQQEHDLLFRRFTHDDAWQLGCMLVELATERALPVTIDVRRGRQQVFHAARPGTVPDNDRWIERKVRVVERFDASSYLVGLRLHHAGTSLKKFGLPAQEYAAAGGAFPVRIEDAGLVGVVTVSGLSQADDHALVVEAIRAFLA
;
A
#
# COMPACT_ATOMS: atom_id res chain seq x y z
N MET A 1 -68.98 -4.02 31.13
CA MET A 1 -68.51 -2.66 30.78
C MET A 1 -67.15 -2.80 30.12
N GLY A 2 -66.84 -2.35 28.91
CA GLY A 2 -67.59 -1.66 27.87
C GLY A 2 -66.63 -1.43 26.68
N ARG A 3 -67.16 -1.67 25.47
CA ARG A 3 -66.82 -1.04 24.18
C ARG A 3 -65.46 -1.32 23.51
N THR A 4 -65.56 -2.20 22.51
CA THR A 4 -65.06 -2.09 21.13
C THR A 4 -64.57 -0.71 20.70
N GLY A 5 -63.35 -0.65 20.17
CA GLY A 5 -62.81 0.48 19.41
C GLY A 5 -62.01 -0.03 18.21
N THR A 6 -62.69 -0.22 17.08
CA THR A 6 -62.10 -0.53 15.78
C THR A 6 -61.31 0.68 15.30
N ALA A 7 -59.98 0.57 15.17
CA ALA A 7 -59.15 1.62 14.60
C ALA A 7 -59.40 1.70 13.09
N ILE A 8 -59.91 2.84 12.64
CA ILE A 8 -60.11 3.19 11.23
C ILE A 8 -58.78 3.73 10.70
N GLU A 9 -58.22 3.04 9.71
CA GLU A 9 -57.01 3.43 9.00
C GLU A 9 -57.31 4.59 8.03
N PRO A 10 -56.52 5.68 7.99
CA PRO A 10 -56.80 6.80 7.09
C PRO A 10 -56.37 6.48 5.65
N ALA A 11 -57.21 6.87 4.69
CA ALA A 11 -56.96 6.74 3.26
C ALA A 11 -55.74 7.59 2.79
N PRO A 12 -54.99 7.14 1.77
CA PRO A 12 -53.81 7.85 1.29
C PRO A 12 -54.17 9.11 0.50
N VAL A 13 -53.43 10.19 0.75
CA VAL A 13 -53.50 11.47 0.03
C VAL A 13 -52.70 11.37 -1.27
N PRO A 14 -53.22 11.79 -2.44
CA PRO A 14 -52.45 11.75 -3.69
C PRO A 14 -51.39 12.86 -3.71
N VAL A 15 -50.12 12.49 -3.82
CA VAL A 15 -49.00 13.40 -4.07
C VAL A 15 -48.91 13.67 -5.57
N ALA A 16 -49.04 14.95 -5.95
CA ALA A 16 -48.88 15.40 -7.32
C ALA A 16 -47.43 15.22 -7.81
N ALA A 17 -47.26 14.66 -9.01
CA ALA A 17 -45.96 14.51 -9.66
C ALA A 17 -45.41 15.89 -10.12
N PRO A 18 -44.11 16.19 -9.93
CA PRO A 18 -43.53 17.43 -10.43
C PRO A 18 -43.29 17.38 -11.94
N ALA A 19 -43.52 18.52 -12.60
CA ALA A 19 -43.35 18.72 -14.03
C ALA A 19 -41.88 18.53 -14.48
N ALA A 20 -41.70 17.90 -15.64
CA ALA A 20 -40.40 17.67 -16.26
C ALA A 20 -39.74 18.99 -16.72
N LEU A 21 -38.46 19.18 -16.34
CA LEU A 21 -37.60 20.26 -16.84
C LEU A 21 -37.09 19.94 -18.26
N PRO A 22 -36.86 20.94 -19.12
CA PRO A 22 -36.38 20.71 -20.48
C PRO A 22 -34.92 20.25 -20.49
N ALA A 23 -34.63 19.28 -21.35
CA ALA A 23 -33.30 18.72 -21.56
C ALA A 23 -32.31 19.80 -22.05
N THR A 24 -31.26 20.05 -21.27
CA THR A 24 -30.09 20.82 -21.71
C THR A 24 -29.15 19.91 -22.49
N SER A 25 -28.70 20.37 -23.65
CA SER A 25 -27.76 19.63 -24.51
C SER A 25 -26.41 19.43 -23.80
N PRO A 26 -25.71 18.29 -24.00
CA PRO A 26 -24.42 18.06 -23.37
C PRO A 26 -23.35 19.00 -23.97
N PRO A 27 -22.38 19.50 -23.17
CA PRO A 27 -21.27 20.26 -23.70
C PRO A 27 -20.39 19.35 -24.58
N ARG A 28 -20.04 19.84 -25.78
CA ARG A 28 -19.10 19.18 -26.69
C ARG A 28 -17.77 18.92 -25.96
N ALA A 29 -17.33 17.65 -25.95
CA ALA A 29 -16.04 17.25 -25.44
C ALA A 29 -14.90 17.93 -26.21
N ARG A 30 -14.27 18.94 -25.59
CA ARG A 30 -13.02 19.51 -26.08
C ARG A 30 -11.94 18.43 -25.95
N HIS A 31 -11.52 17.89 -27.09
CA HIS A 31 -10.30 17.08 -27.18
C HIS A 31 -9.10 18.02 -27.02
N GLY A 32 -8.81 18.41 -25.78
CA GLY A 32 -7.60 19.15 -25.43
C GLY A 32 -6.42 18.21 -25.47
N ARG A 33 -5.33 18.61 -26.12
CA ARG A 33 -4.03 17.95 -25.97
C ARG A 33 -3.69 17.89 -24.48
N PRO A 34 -3.18 16.77 -23.95
CA PRO A 34 -2.76 16.73 -22.55
C PRO A 34 -1.73 17.83 -22.28
N CYS A 35 -1.92 18.54 -21.17
CA CYS A 35 -1.02 19.61 -20.74
C CYS A 35 0.40 19.03 -20.60
N HIS A 36 1.41 19.79 -21.03
CA HIS A 36 2.82 19.41 -20.96
C HIS A 36 3.22 18.94 -19.54
N ASP A 37 2.69 19.59 -18.50
CA ASP A 37 2.97 19.25 -17.10
C ASP A 37 2.45 17.86 -16.70
N ALA A 38 1.29 17.46 -17.24
CA ALA A 38 0.73 16.13 -17.00
C ALA A 38 1.56 15.04 -17.70
N LEU A 39 2.05 15.31 -18.91
CA LEU A 39 2.93 14.40 -19.65
C LEU A 39 4.30 14.24 -18.96
N MET A 40 4.89 15.34 -18.49
CA MET A 40 6.14 15.31 -17.73
C MET A 40 5.97 14.56 -16.40
N SER A 41 4.83 14.73 -15.72
CA SER A 41 4.50 13.98 -14.49
C SER A 41 4.37 12.48 -14.74
N THR A 42 3.76 12.07 -15.86
CA THR A 42 3.66 10.64 -16.22
C THR A 42 5.01 10.02 -16.59
N ALA A 43 5.88 10.75 -17.29
CA ALA A 43 7.21 10.27 -17.65
C ALA A 43 8.08 10.05 -16.39
N HIS A 44 8.06 11.00 -15.45
CA HIS A 44 8.77 10.87 -14.18
C HIS A 44 8.30 9.65 -13.37
N LEU A 45 6.99 9.41 -13.33
CA LEU A 45 6.44 8.24 -12.64
C LEU A 45 6.86 6.92 -13.31
N ALA A 46 6.93 6.87 -14.64
CA ALA A 46 7.41 5.70 -15.37
C ALA A 46 8.89 5.41 -15.09
N GLU A 47 9.74 6.45 -15.04
CA GLU A 47 11.15 6.33 -14.66
C GLU A 47 11.29 5.81 -13.23
N GLN A 48 10.46 6.31 -12.30
CA GLN A 48 10.46 5.88 -10.92
C GLN A 48 10.04 4.41 -10.77
N ILE A 49 9.04 3.97 -11.54
CA ILE A 49 8.64 2.55 -11.60
C ILE A 49 9.81 1.69 -12.07
N ALA A 50 10.45 2.06 -13.19
CA ALA A 50 11.58 1.33 -13.73
C ALA A 50 12.75 1.25 -12.74
N HIS A 51 13.00 2.34 -12.00
CA HIS A 51 14.03 2.36 -10.95
C HIS A 51 13.73 1.35 -9.84
N VAL A 52 12.48 1.30 -9.34
CA VAL A 52 12.10 0.36 -8.27
C VAL A 52 12.08 -1.08 -8.78
N GLU A 53 11.67 -1.31 -10.04
CA GLU A 53 11.77 -2.63 -10.68
C GLU A 53 13.21 -3.12 -10.73
N GLN A 54 14.16 -2.25 -11.07
CA GLN A 54 15.58 -2.60 -11.07
C GLN A 54 16.08 -2.93 -9.66
N GLN A 55 15.65 -2.20 -8.63
CA GLN A 55 15.98 -2.53 -7.24
C GLN A 55 15.49 -3.95 -6.87
N GLU A 56 14.26 -4.32 -7.24
CA GLU A 56 13.72 -5.65 -6.97
C GLU A 56 14.41 -6.76 -7.74
N HIS A 57 14.91 -6.46 -8.95
CA HIS A 57 15.69 -7.39 -9.75
C HIS A 57 17.10 -7.62 -9.18
N ASP A 58 17.76 -6.57 -8.70
CA ASP A 58 19.16 -6.65 -8.26
C ASP A 58 19.30 -7.23 -6.84
N LEU A 59 18.28 -7.08 -6.00
CA LEU A 59 18.34 -7.44 -4.58
C LEU A 59 17.80 -8.85 -4.33
N LEU A 60 18.53 -9.83 -4.85
CA LEU A 60 18.26 -11.26 -4.64
C LEU A 60 19.20 -11.87 -3.60
N PHE A 61 18.64 -12.68 -2.72
CA PHE A 61 19.38 -13.40 -1.68
C PHE A 61 19.83 -14.77 -2.21
N ARG A 62 21.00 -15.23 -1.78
CA ARG A 62 21.44 -16.63 -2.03
C ARG A 62 20.85 -17.62 -1.02
N ARG A 63 20.61 -17.15 0.20
CA ARG A 63 19.98 -17.88 1.30
C ARG A 63 19.26 -16.88 2.21
N PHE A 64 18.26 -17.36 2.94
CA PHE A 64 17.56 -16.56 3.95
C PHE A 64 17.10 -17.44 5.11
N THR A 65 17.91 -17.49 6.16
CA THR A 65 17.65 -18.22 7.40
C THR A 65 16.99 -17.31 8.45
N HIS A 66 16.61 -17.88 9.59
CA HIS A 66 16.16 -17.08 10.74
C HIS A 66 17.24 -16.13 11.25
N ASP A 67 18.51 -16.56 11.25
CA ASP A 67 19.64 -15.71 11.66
C ASP A 67 19.84 -14.55 10.67
N ASP A 68 19.72 -14.81 9.36
CA ASP A 68 19.81 -13.76 8.34
C ASP A 68 18.68 -12.72 8.52
N ALA A 69 17.45 -13.19 8.78
CA ALA A 69 16.30 -12.33 9.05
C ALA A 69 16.47 -11.49 10.32
N TRP A 70 17.02 -12.07 11.39
CA TRP A 70 17.32 -11.37 12.64
C TRP A 70 18.43 -10.32 12.45
N GLN A 71 19.52 -10.68 11.78
CA GLN A 71 20.64 -9.78 11.48
C GLN A 71 20.21 -8.58 10.63
N LEU A 72 19.40 -8.82 9.59
CA LEU A 72 18.85 -7.75 8.76
C LEU A 72 17.95 -6.81 9.58
N GLY A 73 17.14 -7.36 10.49
CA GLY A 73 16.36 -6.57 11.44
C GLY A 73 17.23 -5.70 12.36
N CYS A 74 18.31 -6.26 12.91
CA CYS A 74 19.29 -5.52 13.71
C CYS A 74 19.95 -4.38 12.94
N MET A 75 20.39 -4.62 11.70
CA MET A 75 20.97 -3.61 10.82
C MET A 75 20.00 -2.43 10.58
N LEU A 76 18.71 -2.73 10.35
CA LEU A 76 17.68 -1.69 10.23
C LEU A 76 17.51 -0.87 11.52
N VAL A 77 17.59 -1.53 12.69
CA VAL A 77 17.55 -0.83 13.99
C VAL A 77 18.77 0.07 14.17
N GLU A 78 19.95 -0.36 13.77
CA GLU A 78 21.19 0.45 13.80
C GLU A 78 21.06 1.68 12.91
N LEU A 79 20.69 1.52 11.64
CA LEU A 79 20.45 2.62 10.71
C LEU A 79 19.40 3.61 11.24
N ALA A 80 18.29 3.10 11.77
CA ALA A 80 17.25 3.93 12.36
C ALA A 80 17.73 4.67 13.62
N THR A 81 18.64 4.06 14.39
CA THR A 81 19.18 4.65 15.62
C THR A 81 20.16 5.76 15.29
N GLU A 82 21.10 5.53 14.38
CA GLU A 82 22.09 6.51 13.92
C GLU A 82 21.43 7.78 13.37
N ARG A 83 20.28 7.62 12.71
CA ARG A 83 19.54 8.71 12.06
C ARG A 83 18.36 9.23 12.88
N ALA A 84 18.16 8.72 14.10
CA ALA A 84 17.02 9.05 14.97
C ALA A 84 15.64 8.94 14.27
N LEU A 85 15.44 7.89 13.48
CA LEU A 85 14.23 7.67 12.71
C LEU A 85 13.13 6.99 13.56
N PRO A 86 11.91 7.55 13.59
CA PRO A 86 10.78 6.98 14.33
C PRO A 86 10.07 5.89 13.50
N VAL A 87 10.73 4.74 13.32
CA VAL A 87 10.22 3.63 12.49
C VAL A 87 9.94 2.36 13.28
N THR A 88 8.94 1.61 12.83
CA THR A 88 8.71 0.23 13.22
C THR A 88 9.22 -0.69 12.12
N ILE A 89 9.95 -1.73 12.51
CA ILE A 89 10.62 -2.69 11.63
C ILE A 89 10.01 -4.08 11.85
N ASP A 90 9.80 -4.82 10.75
CA ASP A 90 9.30 -6.20 10.72
C ASP A 90 10.09 -7.00 9.68
N VAL A 91 10.54 -8.20 10.04
CA VAL A 91 11.16 -9.13 9.10
C VAL A 91 10.51 -10.50 9.23
N ARG A 92 10.04 -11.03 8.10
CA ARG A 92 9.36 -12.32 8.02
C ARG A 92 10.14 -13.32 7.18
N ARG A 93 10.10 -14.57 7.62
CA ARG A 93 10.49 -15.75 6.84
C ARG A 93 9.24 -16.60 6.60
N GLY A 94 8.84 -16.74 5.34
CA GLY A 94 7.47 -17.14 5.00
C GLY A 94 6.46 -16.21 5.70
N ARG A 95 5.52 -16.81 6.44
CA ARG A 95 4.50 -16.07 7.21
C ARG A 95 4.92 -15.78 8.66
N GLN A 96 6.06 -16.29 9.11
CA GLN A 96 6.51 -16.13 10.49
C GLN A 96 7.24 -14.79 10.65
N GLN A 97 6.79 -13.97 11.61
CA GLN A 97 7.53 -12.79 12.07
C GLN A 97 8.74 -13.26 12.89
N VAL A 98 9.94 -13.11 12.31
CA VAL A 98 11.20 -13.52 12.95
C VAL A 98 11.80 -12.35 13.75
N PHE A 99 11.56 -11.13 13.28
CA PHE A 99 12.04 -9.92 13.95
C PHE A 99 10.95 -8.85 13.95
N HIS A 100 10.85 -8.12 15.06
CA HIS A 100 10.01 -6.93 15.21
C HIS A 100 10.67 -5.95 16.16
N ALA A 101 10.70 -4.67 15.80
CA ALA A 101 11.18 -3.61 16.68
C ALA A 101 10.47 -2.29 16.40
N ALA A 102 9.90 -1.68 17.43
CA ALA A 102 9.38 -0.31 17.40
C ALA A 102 10.44 0.66 17.96
N ARG A 103 10.74 1.74 17.24
CA ARG A 103 11.66 2.80 17.71
C ARG A 103 10.91 3.92 18.45
N PRO A 104 11.58 4.68 19.33
CA PRO A 104 10.95 5.84 19.97
C PRO A 104 10.29 6.77 18.94
N GLY A 105 9.05 7.18 19.20
CA GLY A 105 8.26 8.04 18.31
C GLY A 105 7.21 7.30 17.46
N THR A 106 7.24 5.96 17.41
CA THR A 106 6.18 5.18 16.76
C THR A 106 4.97 4.91 17.67
N VAL A 107 3.84 4.55 17.07
CA VAL A 107 2.60 4.17 17.76
C VAL A 107 2.08 2.81 17.26
N PRO A 108 1.13 2.15 17.96
CA PRO A 108 0.59 0.84 17.52
C PRO A 108 -0.04 0.81 16.12
N ASP A 109 -0.42 1.96 15.55
CA ASP A 109 -0.91 2.02 14.16
C ASP A 109 0.20 1.66 13.16
N ASN A 110 1.49 1.90 13.48
CA ASN A 110 2.61 1.50 12.63
C ASN A 110 2.62 -0.02 12.38
N ASP A 111 2.26 -0.83 13.37
CA ASP A 111 2.12 -2.29 13.23
C ASP A 111 0.99 -2.67 12.27
N ARG A 112 -0.13 -1.94 12.30
CA ARG A 112 -1.23 -2.12 11.35
C ARG A 112 -0.81 -1.78 9.93
N TRP A 113 -0.01 -0.73 9.75
CA TRP A 113 0.59 -0.41 8.46
C TRP A 113 1.53 -1.50 7.97
N ILE A 114 2.38 -2.05 8.84
CA ILE A 114 3.25 -3.17 8.50
C ILE A 114 2.44 -4.35 7.96
N GLU A 115 1.44 -4.83 8.71
CA GLU A 115 0.62 -5.97 8.27
C GLU A 115 -0.04 -5.72 6.91
N ARG A 116 -0.54 -4.50 6.68
CA ARG A 116 -1.21 -4.12 5.42
C ARG A 116 -0.24 -4.06 4.25
N LYS A 117 0.99 -3.59 4.45
CA LYS A 117 2.05 -3.54 3.43
C LYS A 117 2.58 -4.95 3.13
N VAL A 118 2.81 -5.78 4.15
CA VAL A 118 3.25 -7.18 4.01
C VAL A 118 2.28 -7.97 3.14
N ARG A 119 0.97 -7.85 3.39
CA ARG A 119 -0.06 -8.54 2.59
C ARG A 119 -0.05 -8.13 1.13
N VAL A 120 0.35 -6.90 0.81
CA VAL A 120 0.55 -6.49 -0.60
C VAL A 120 1.71 -7.25 -1.21
N VAL A 121 2.85 -7.34 -0.52
CA VAL A 121 4.01 -8.10 -1.01
C VAL A 121 3.67 -9.58 -1.19
N GLU A 122 3.05 -10.22 -0.19
CA GLU A 122 2.61 -11.62 -0.27
C GLU A 122 1.63 -11.89 -1.43
N ARG A 123 0.79 -10.90 -1.77
CA ARG A 123 -0.24 -11.06 -2.80
C ARG A 123 0.26 -10.81 -4.22
N PHE A 124 1.13 -9.82 -4.39
CA PHE A 124 1.54 -9.33 -5.71
C PHE A 124 2.98 -9.73 -6.08
N ASP A 125 3.71 -10.36 -5.15
CA ASP A 125 5.14 -10.66 -5.30
C ASP A 125 5.91 -9.45 -5.86
N ALA A 126 5.70 -8.30 -5.23
CA ALA A 126 6.31 -7.02 -5.56
C ALA A 126 6.31 -6.13 -4.32
N SER A 127 7.27 -5.22 -4.20
CA SER A 127 7.30 -4.26 -3.09
C SER A 127 6.00 -3.47 -3.02
N SER A 128 5.56 -3.16 -1.81
CA SER A 128 4.33 -2.40 -1.60
C SER A 128 4.39 -1.02 -2.24
N TYR A 129 5.61 -0.48 -2.43
CA TYR A 129 5.86 0.75 -3.16
C TYR A 129 5.66 0.60 -4.66
N LEU A 130 6.27 -0.42 -5.28
CA LEU A 130 6.12 -0.69 -6.71
C LEU A 130 4.65 -0.89 -7.10
N VAL A 131 3.91 -1.65 -6.28
CA VAL A 131 2.46 -1.81 -6.46
C VAL A 131 1.76 -0.46 -6.39
N GLY A 132 2.07 0.37 -5.40
CA GLY A 132 1.52 1.72 -5.26
C GLY A 132 1.76 2.61 -6.49
N LEU A 133 3.01 2.64 -6.98
CA LEU A 133 3.40 3.41 -8.16
C LEU A 133 2.69 2.92 -9.42
N ARG A 134 2.62 1.60 -9.65
CA ARG A 134 1.91 1.01 -10.79
C ARG A 134 0.41 1.33 -10.76
N LEU A 135 -0.21 1.28 -9.58
CA LEU A 135 -1.63 1.65 -9.43
C LEU A 135 -1.85 3.13 -9.69
N HIS A 136 -0.95 3.99 -9.19
CA HIS A 136 -1.00 5.42 -9.42
C HIS A 136 -0.86 5.74 -10.92
N HIS A 137 0.11 5.13 -11.58
CA HIS A 137 0.34 5.28 -13.03
C HIS A 137 -0.86 4.80 -13.85
N ALA A 138 -1.52 3.72 -13.43
CA ALA A 138 -2.73 3.21 -14.06
C ALA A 138 -4.02 3.98 -13.68
N GLY A 139 -3.94 5.02 -12.83
CA GLY A 139 -5.11 5.77 -12.37
C GLY A 139 -6.12 4.92 -11.59
N THR A 140 -5.66 3.88 -10.89
CA THR A 140 -6.52 2.93 -10.18
C THR A 140 -6.06 2.69 -8.74
N SER A 141 -6.68 1.74 -8.05
CA SER A 141 -6.34 1.39 -6.66
C SER A 141 -6.51 -0.11 -6.41
N LEU A 142 -6.11 -0.55 -5.22
CA LEU A 142 -6.30 -1.93 -4.75
C LEU A 142 -7.76 -2.40 -4.81
N LYS A 143 -8.73 -1.47 -4.83
CA LYS A 143 -10.17 -1.79 -5.01
C LYS A 143 -10.45 -2.56 -6.29
N LYS A 144 -9.67 -2.34 -7.36
CA LYS A 144 -9.77 -3.09 -8.63
C LYS A 144 -9.61 -4.60 -8.43
N PHE A 145 -8.88 -5.01 -7.40
CA PHE A 145 -8.61 -6.40 -7.05
C PHE A 145 -9.53 -6.93 -5.94
N GLY A 146 -10.54 -6.15 -5.52
CA GLY A 146 -11.43 -6.51 -4.42
C GLY A 146 -10.76 -6.50 -3.04
N LEU A 147 -9.62 -5.83 -2.90
CA LEU A 147 -8.83 -5.84 -1.66
C LEU A 147 -9.28 -4.69 -0.73
N PRO A 148 -9.71 -4.98 0.51
CA PRO A 148 -10.19 -3.97 1.44
C PRO A 148 -9.03 -3.13 1.98
N ALA A 149 -9.23 -1.81 2.06
CA ALA A 149 -8.19 -0.86 2.48
C ALA A 149 -7.74 -1.06 3.94
N GLN A 150 -8.59 -1.65 4.77
CA GLN A 150 -8.29 -2.01 6.16
C GLN A 150 -7.23 -3.11 6.25
N GLU A 151 -7.10 -3.93 5.19
CA GLU A 151 -6.25 -5.11 5.17
C GLU A 151 -5.04 -4.97 4.25
N TYR A 152 -5.09 -4.08 3.27
CA TYR A 152 -4.02 -3.89 2.30
C TYR A 152 -3.64 -2.42 2.15
N ALA A 153 -2.35 -2.15 2.02
CA ALA A 153 -1.81 -0.82 1.78
C ALA A 153 -0.69 -0.87 0.75
N ALA A 154 -0.95 -0.38 -0.46
CA ALA A 154 0.05 -0.19 -1.50
C ALA A 154 0.81 1.12 -1.26
N ALA A 155 1.53 1.17 -0.15
CA ALA A 155 2.38 2.29 0.27
C ALA A 155 3.78 1.74 0.56
N GLY A 156 4.81 2.49 0.23
CA GLY A 156 6.19 2.02 0.33
C GLY A 156 6.64 1.64 1.74
N GLY A 157 7.65 0.77 1.80
CA GLY A 157 8.21 0.27 3.04
C GLY A 157 8.16 -1.24 3.23
N ALA A 158 7.42 -2.03 2.44
CA ALA A 158 7.56 -3.48 2.44
C ALA A 158 8.23 -3.96 1.15
N PHE A 159 9.25 -4.80 1.29
CA PHE A 159 10.09 -5.29 0.20
C PHE A 159 10.17 -6.83 0.21
N PRO A 160 10.06 -7.49 -0.96
CA PRO A 160 10.14 -8.94 -1.08
C PRO A 160 11.56 -9.45 -0.85
N VAL A 161 11.72 -10.44 0.02
CA VAL A 161 12.96 -11.22 0.12
C VAL A 161 12.84 -12.42 -0.80
N ARG A 162 13.60 -12.42 -1.90
CA ARG A 162 13.59 -13.51 -2.88
C ARG A 162 14.92 -14.24 -2.91
N ILE A 163 14.85 -15.54 -3.17
CA ILE A 163 16.02 -16.35 -3.52
C ILE A 163 15.89 -16.77 -4.98
N GLU A 164 17.01 -16.70 -5.72
CA GLU A 164 17.08 -17.16 -7.11
C GLU A 164 16.52 -18.59 -7.24
N ASP A 165 15.68 -18.82 -8.24
CA ASP A 165 14.94 -20.08 -8.51
C ASP A 165 13.95 -20.57 -7.43
N ALA A 166 13.95 -19.99 -6.23
CA ALA A 166 13.00 -20.33 -5.16
C ALA A 166 11.82 -19.33 -5.03
N GLY A 167 12.00 -18.10 -5.53
CA GLY A 167 10.99 -17.04 -5.47
C GLY A 167 10.92 -16.37 -4.10
N LEU A 168 9.74 -15.87 -3.74
CA LEU A 168 9.48 -15.15 -2.48
C LEU A 168 9.60 -16.08 -1.26
N VAL A 169 10.54 -15.78 -0.37
CA VAL A 169 10.79 -16.54 0.86
C VAL A 169 10.56 -15.74 2.14
N GLY A 170 10.33 -14.43 2.03
CA GLY A 170 10.15 -13.55 3.17
C GLY A 170 9.78 -12.13 2.76
N VAL A 171 9.57 -11.27 3.75
CA VAL A 171 9.26 -9.85 3.56
C VAL A 171 10.01 -9.04 4.62
N VAL A 172 10.62 -7.94 4.21
CA VAL A 172 11.23 -6.95 5.11
C VAL A 172 10.39 -5.68 5.04
N THR A 173 9.99 -5.15 6.18
CA THR A 173 9.07 -4.01 6.24
C THR A 173 9.53 -2.94 7.24
N VAL A 174 9.40 -1.69 6.83
CA VAL A 174 9.54 -0.48 7.64
C VAL A 174 8.24 0.34 7.55
N SER A 175 7.88 0.95 8.67
CA SER A 175 6.75 1.87 8.76
C SER A 175 7.03 3.02 9.72
N GLY A 176 7.03 4.26 9.21
CA GLY A 176 7.11 5.45 10.06
C GLY A 176 7.49 6.73 9.32
N LEU A 177 8.01 6.62 8.10
CA LEU A 177 8.45 7.75 7.28
C LEU A 177 7.47 8.01 6.12
N SER A 178 7.88 8.88 5.19
CA SER A 178 7.21 8.95 3.89
C SER A 178 7.35 7.63 3.16
N GLN A 179 6.41 7.29 2.27
CA GLN A 179 6.46 6.02 1.55
C GLN A 179 7.76 5.78 0.76
N ALA A 180 8.36 6.86 0.22
CA ALA A 180 9.61 6.78 -0.52
C ALA A 180 10.78 6.51 0.42
N ASP A 181 10.79 7.16 1.59
CA ASP A 181 11.86 7.01 2.58
C ASP A 181 11.81 5.66 3.30
N ASP A 182 10.61 5.18 3.64
CA ASP A 182 10.41 3.83 4.17
C ASP A 182 10.98 2.77 3.19
N HIS A 183 10.67 2.91 1.89
CA HIS A 183 11.19 2.02 0.85
C HIS A 183 12.70 2.14 0.68
N ALA A 184 13.23 3.37 0.64
CA ALA A 184 14.65 3.63 0.50
C ALA A 184 15.46 3.04 1.68
N LEU A 185 14.97 3.16 2.92
CA LEU A 185 15.63 2.59 4.10
C LEU A 185 15.73 1.06 4.01
N VAL A 186 14.67 0.39 3.55
CA VAL A 186 14.69 -1.06 3.35
C VAL A 186 15.67 -1.47 2.25
N VAL A 187 15.64 -0.77 1.11
CA VAL A 187 16.56 -1.01 -0.01
C VAL A 187 18.01 -0.82 0.42
N GLU A 188 18.29 0.22 1.19
CA GLU A 188 19.62 0.50 1.71
C GLU A 188 20.12 -0.64 2.62
N ALA A 189 19.29 -1.07 3.59
CA ALA A 189 19.65 -2.15 4.49
C ALA A 189 19.88 -3.48 3.73
N ILE A 190 19.02 -3.81 2.76
CA ILE A 190 19.21 -5.02 1.94
C ILE A 190 20.49 -4.92 1.11
N ARG A 191 20.77 -3.78 0.48
CA ARG A 191 22.02 -3.58 -0.27
C ARG A 191 23.25 -3.77 0.61
N ALA A 192 23.24 -3.21 1.81
CA ALA A 192 24.34 -3.37 2.77
C ALA A 192 24.47 -4.82 3.26
N PHE A 193 23.35 -5.52 3.46
CA PHE A 193 23.35 -6.92 3.89
C PHE A 193 23.86 -7.90 2.81
N LEU A 194 23.65 -7.59 1.53
CA LEU A 194 24.09 -8.41 0.40
C LEU A 194 25.54 -8.15 -0.05
N ALA A 195 26.19 -7.12 0.50
CA ALA A 195 27.54 -6.69 0.12
C ALA A 195 28.67 -7.59 0.67
#